data_AF-A0A833VGU1-F1
#
_entry.id   AF-A0A833VGU1-F1
#
_cell.length_a   1.000
_cell.length_b   1.000
_cell.length_c   1.000
_cell.angle_alpha   90.00
_cell.angle_beta   90.00
_cell.angle_gamma   90.00
#
_symmetry.space_group_name_H-M   'P 1'
#
loop_
_entity.id
_entity.type
_entity.pdbx_description
1 polymer ?
#
loop_
_entity_poly.entity_id
_entity_poly.type
_entity_poly.pdbx_seq_one_letter_code
_entity_poly.pdbx_strand_id
1 'polypeptide(L)'
;MIIIVVDANVEQLLAVVGAPYDTLEEVIGISGPSDSNINIGSLKDLGVRYRELLMVGSTGMLNLGCSVRPETRCVFIQRSCGYSWRKSLGFADIQRVISLTKGQNKDCIVMVDNCYGEFVETSEPPMVGADLIAGSLIKNPGGTIAPCGGYIAGRKGLVEAAAARLSAPGLGVDCGSTPGHISFSPDGWGGSQGRFTNSRSNGSQRISGATPSFCTSS
;
A
#
# COMPACT_ATOMS: atom_id res chain seq x y z
N MET A 1 6.97 -2.88 0.12
CA MET A 1 5.54 -2.53 0.28
C MET A 1 5.19 -2.23 1.74
N ILE A 2 5.41 -3.15 2.70
CA ILE A 2 5.25 -2.86 4.14
C ILE A 2 6.19 -1.76 4.62
N ILE A 3 7.45 -1.73 4.16
CA ILE A 3 8.45 -0.68 4.48
C ILE A 3 7.93 0.75 4.20
N ILE A 4 6.98 0.88 3.29
CA ILE A 4 6.53 2.16 2.77
C ILE A 4 5.49 2.82 3.72
N VAL A 5 4.87 2.04 4.61
CA VAL A 5 3.75 2.48 5.47
C VAL A 5 4.17 2.70 6.92
N VAL A 6 5.32 2.14 7.27
CA VAL A 6 5.83 2.09 8.64
C VAL A 6 6.70 3.32 8.83
N ASP A 7 6.06 4.43 9.20
CA ASP A 7 6.71 5.66 9.67
C ASP A 7 7.62 5.37 10.88
N ALA A 8 8.57 6.27 11.17
CA ALA A 8 9.40 6.27 12.38
C ALA A 8 8.58 6.30 13.69
N ASN A 9 7.25 6.50 13.59
CA ASN A 9 6.28 6.47 14.69
C ASN A 9 5.59 5.10 14.89
N VAL A 10 5.88 4.09 14.07
CA VAL A 10 5.35 2.73 14.25
C VAL A 10 6.27 1.95 15.17
N GLU A 11 5.88 1.84 16.44
CA GLU A 11 6.67 1.11 17.44
C GLU A 11 6.58 -0.42 17.28
N GLN A 12 5.46 -0.92 16.76
CA GLN A 12 5.25 -2.35 16.54
C GLN A 12 4.29 -2.65 15.37
N LEU A 13 4.73 -3.57 14.51
CA LEU A 13 3.96 -4.26 13.48
C LEU A 13 3.43 -5.60 14.04
N LEU A 14 2.12 -5.81 13.95
CA LEU A 14 1.46 -7.05 14.37
C LEU A 14 0.88 -7.79 13.17
N ALA A 15 1.52 -8.89 12.75
CA ALA A 15 0.97 -9.81 11.75
C ALA A 15 -0.09 -10.69 12.41
N VAL A 16 -1.34 -10.63 11.93
CA VAL A 16 -2.45 -11.31 12.62
C VAL A 16 -2.84 -12.63 11.99
N VAL A 17 -2.32 -12.98 10.82
CA VAL A 17 -2.66 -14.20 10.06
C VAL A 17 -1.47 -15.15 9.91
N GLY A 18 -0.68 -15.28 10.98
CA GLY A 18 0.58 -16.00 11.00
C GLY A 18 1.73 -15.23 10.37
N ALA A 19 2.86 -15.92 10.20
CA ALA A 19 4.03 -15.39 9.52
C ALA A 19 3.69 -14.98 8.07
N PRO A 20 4.24 -13.87 7.58
CA PRO A 20 4.10 -13.47 6.19
C PRO A 20 4.92 -14.38 5.25
N TYR A 21 4.82 -14.19 3.94
CA TYR A 21 5.66 -14.91 2.97
C TYR A 21 7.15 -14.53 3.08
N ASP A 22 8.02 -15.45 2.68
CA ASP A 22 9.47 -15.44 2.89
C ASP A 22 10.16 -14.12 2.52
N THR A 23 9.82 -13.51 1.38
CA THR A 23 10.46 -12.24 0.96
C THR A 23 10.10 -11.06 1.86
N LEU A 24 9.05 -11.19 2.66
CA LEU A 24 8.66 -10.19 3.65
C LEU A 24 9.39 -10.39 4.99
N GLU A 25 9.89 -11.59 5.27
CA GLU A 25 10.70 -11.86 6.46
C GLU A 25 12.00 -11.05 6.45
N GLU A 26 12.67 -10.94 5.30
CA GLU A 26 13.89 -10.14 5.12
C GLU A 26 13.61 -8.64 5.33
N VAL A 27 12.50 -8.17 4.75
CA VAL A 27 11.99 -6.81 4.92
C VAL A 27 11.74 -6.47 6.38
N ILE A 28 11.18 -7.40 7.14
CA ILE A 28 10.90 -7.22 8.58
C ILE A 28 12.19 -7.37 9.40
N GLY A 29 13.13 -8.21 8.97
CA GLY A 29 14.36 -8.54 9.70
C GLY A 29 14.19 -9.73 10.64
N ILE A 30 13.36 -10.71 10.26
CA ILE A 30 13.10 -11.96 11.00
C ILE A 30 13.63 -13.23 10.31
N SER A 31 14.11 -13.12 9.06
CA SER A 31 14.83 -14.21 8.42
C SER A 31 16.03 -14.62 9.27
N GLY A 32 16.26 -15.93 9.40
CA GLY A 32 17.40 -16.46 10.16
C GLY A 32 18.76 -15.95 9.66
N PRO A 33 19.87 -16.23 10.35
CA PRO A 33 21.21 -15.88 9.89
C PRO A 33 21.52 -16.65 8.60
N SER A 34 21.13 -16.11 7.44
CA SER A 34 21.64 -16.52 6.15
C SER A 34 23.00 -15.85 5.93
N ASP A 35 23.90 -16.56 5.26
CA ASP A 35 25.33 -16.26 5.06
C ASP A 35 25.66 -14.95 4.30
N SER A 36 24.72 -14.01 4.20
CA SER A 36 24.87 -12.75 3.49
C SER A 36 24.44 -11.57 4.36
N ASN A 37 25.35 -10.59 4.51
CA ASN A 37 25.13 -9.26 5.11
C ASN A 37 23.95 -8.48 4.49
N ILE A 38 22.69 -8.86 4.73
CA ILE A 38 21.52 -8.07 4.31
C ILE A 38 20.43 -8.14 5.39
N ASN A 39 20.65 -7.47 6.51
CA ASN A 39 19.56 -6.93 7.33
C ASN A 39 19.48 -5.39 7.23
N ILE A 40 20.43 -4.77 6.50
CA ILE A 40 20.59 -3.32 6.36
C ILE A 40 19.31 -2.71 5.80
N GLY A 41 18.63 -1.92 6.63
CA GLY A 41 17.41 -1.21 6.24
C GLY A 41 16.12 -2.00 6.42
N SER A 42 16.17 -3.13 7.13
CA SER A 42 14.97 -3.84 7.61
C SER A 42 14.15 -2.99 8.59
N LEU A 43 12.89 -3.37 8.83
CA LEU A 43 12.05 -2.71 9.84
C LEU A 43 12.68 -2.79 11.24
N LYS A 44 13.29 -3.92 11.57
CA LYS A 44 13.99 -4.12 12.85
C LYS A 44 15.19 -3.18 13.00
N ASP A 45 15.98 -2.97 11.94
CA ASP A 45 17.08 -2.00 11.93
C ASP A 45 16.59 -0.55 12.11
N LEU A 46 15.37 -0.26 11.65
CA LEU A 46 14.69 1.03 11.86
C LEU A 46 14.02 1.15 13.23
N GLY A 47 14.18 0.17 14.13
CA GLY A 47 13.63 0.19 15.49
C GLY A 47 12.19 -0.29 15.61
N VAL A 48 11.60 -0.83 14.56
CA VAL A 48 10.22 -1.32 14.56
C VAL A 48 10.18 -2.73 15.11
N ARG A 49 9.38 -2.96 16.16
CA ARG A 49 9.17 -4.30 16.70
C ARG A 49 8.22 -5.09 15.82
N TYR A 50 8.45 -6.39 15.70
CA TYR A 50 7.54 -7.31 15.00
C TYR A 50 6.96 -8.31 15.99
N ARG A 51 5.67 -8.60 15.83
CA ARG A 51 5.00 -9.71 16.52
C ARG A 51 4.01 -10.36 15.56
N GLU A 52 3.82 -11.64 15.74
CA GLU A 52 2.84 -12.43 15.00
C GLU A 52 1.86 -13.12 15.93
N LEU A 53 0.65 -13.36 15.42
CA LEU A 53 -0.33 -14.23 16.02
C LEU A 53 -0.45 -15.50 15.18
N LEU A 54 -0.30 -16.64 15.84
CA LEU A 54 -0.60 -17.93 15.22
C LEU A 54 -2.11 -18.05 15.01
N MET A 55 -2.49 -18.52 13.82
CA MET A 55 -3.88 -18.89 13.55
C MET A 55 -4.21 -20.15 14.34
N VAL A 56 -5.35 -20.17 15.03
CA VAL A 56 -5.76 -21.30 15.87
C VAL A 56 -6.81 -22.14 15.13
N GLY A 57 -6.54 -23.44 14.99
CA GLY A 57 -7.47 -24.42 14.43
C GLY A 57 -7.53 -24.48 12.90
N SER A 58 -8.11 -25.56 12.37
CA SER A 58 -8.29 -25.82 10.92
C SER A 58 -9.24 -24.83 10.23
N THR A 59 -10.00 -24.07 11.00
CA THR A 59 -10.89 -23.00 10.53
C THR A 59 -10.18 -21.67 10.36
N GLY A 60 -8.92 -21.54 10.82
CA GLY A 60 -8.16 -20.29 10.70
C GLY A 60 -8.71 -19.13 11.54
N MET A 61 -9.40 -19.43 12.64
CA MET A 61 -9.99 -18.38 13.48
C MET A 61 -8.91 -17.56 14.18
N LEU A 62 -9.05 -16.24 14.09
CA LEU A 62 -8.12 -15.27 14.64
C LEU A 62 -8.46 -14.95 16.09
N ASN A 63 -7.61 -15.36 17.03
CA ASN A 63 -7.72 -14.93 18.42
C ASN A 63 -7.11 -13.53 18.59
N LEU A 64 -7.89 -12.52 18.22
CA LEU A 64 -7.48 -11.11 18.32
C LEU A 64 -7.82 -10.45 19.65
N GLY A 65 -8.44 -11.17 20.60
CA GLY A 65 -9.18 -10.58 21.73
C GLY A 65 -8.48 -9.47 22.52
N CYS A 66 -7.21 -9.68 22.89
CA CYS A 66 -6.38 -8.69 23.59
C CYS A 66 -5.02 -8.51 22.92
N SER A 67 -4.97 -8.72 21.60
CA SER A 67 -3.72 -8.79 20.86
C SER A 67 -3.20 -7.41 20.46
N VAL A 68 -4.06 -6.40 20.34
CA VAL A 68 -3.63 -5.03 20.00
C VAL A 68 -3.24 -4.30 21.28
N ARG A 69 -1.94 -4.04 21.45
CA ARG A 69 -1.37 -3.35 22.62
C ARG A 69 -1.18 -1.85 22.34
N PRO A 70 -0.96 -0.99 23.37
CA PRO A 70 -0.71 0.43 23.16
C PRO A 70 0.42 0.73 22.15
N GLU A 71 1.48 -0.08 22.17
CA GLU A 71 2.61 0.00 21.22
C GLU A 71 2.29 -0.53 19.81
N THR A 72 1.15 -1.22 19.63
CA THR A 72 0.75 -1.77 18.33
C THR A 72 0.18 -0.66 17.45
N ARG A 73 1.01 -0.13 16.57
CA ARG A 73 0.65 0.98 15.69
C ARG A 73 0.17 0.52 14.32
N CYS A 74 0.56 -0.69 13.90
CA CYS A 74 0.10 -1.28 12.64
C CYS A 74 -0.27 -2.76 12.82
N VAL A 75 -1.46 -3.13 12.37
CA VAL A 75 -1.91 -4.51 12.16
C VAL A 75 -1.78 -4.84 10.68
N PHE A 76 -1.09 -5.95 10.40
CA PHE A 76 -0.84 -6.44 9.06
C PHE A 76 -1.65 -7.71 8.78
N ILE A 77 -2.40 -7.68 7.67
CA ILE A 77 -3.24 -8.78 7.20
C ILE A 77 -2.76 -9.21 5.82
N GLN A 78 -2.33 -10.46 5.67
CA GLN A 78 -2.06 -11.07 4.37
C GLN A 78 -3.30 -11.82 3.86
N ARG A 79 -4.00 -11.27 2.86
CA ARG A 79 -5.25 -11.87 2.34
C ARG A 79 -5.02 -13.26 1.75
N SER A 80 -4.10 -13.37 0.79
CA SER A 80 -3.77 -14.65 0.15
C SER A 80 -3.07 -15.60 1.11
N CYS A 81 -3.38 -16.89 1.03
CA CYS A 81 -2.64 -17.93 1.76
C CYS A 81 -1.18 -18.08 1.28
N GLY A 82 -0.84 -17.60 0.08
CA GLY A 82 0.47 -17.85 -0.51
C GLY A 82 0.78 -19.35 -0.50
N TYR A 83 1.94 -19.72 0.06
CA TYR A 83 2.36 -21.12 0.21
C TYR A 83 1.97 -21.74 1.57
N SER A 84 1.27 -21.00 2.43
CA SER A 84 0.88 -21.49 3.77
C SER A 84 -0.33 -22.43 3.70
N TRP A 85 -0.36 -23.43 4.57
CA TRP A 85 -1.45 -24.42 4.67
C TRP A 85 -2.66 -23.86 5.42
N ARG A 86 -3.29 -22.83 4.85
CA ARG A 86 -4.53 -22.20 5.33
C ARG A 86 -5.37 -21.74 4.15
N LYS A 87 -6.63 -21.39 4.40
CA LYS A 87 -7.45 -20.71 3.40
C LYS A 87 -7.02 -19.24 3.27
N SER A 88 -7.15 -18.69 2.06
CA SER A 88 -7.13 -17.23 1.87
C SER A 88 -8.28 -16.62 2.66
N LEU A 89 -8.06 -15.43 3.23
CA LEU A 89 -9.11 -14.74 3.98
C LEU A 89 -10.17 -14.22 3.02
N GLY A 90 -11.42 -14.54 3.31
CA GLY A 90 -12.56 -13.91 2.65
C GLY A 90 -12.79 -12.50 3.21
N PHE A 91 -13.62 -11.74 2.52
CA PHE A 91 -13.98 -10.38 2.94
C PHE A 91 -14.55 -10.30 4.36
N ALA A 92 -15.41 -11.26 4.75
CA ALA A 92 -16.00 -11.32 6.09
C ALA A 92 -14.94 -11.48 7.20
N ASP A 93 -13.88 -12.27 6.93
CA ASP A 93 -12.79 -12.45 7.90
C ASP A 93 -11.99 -11.16 8.05
N ILE A 94 -11.66 -10.49 6.93
CA ILE A 94 -10.95 -9.21 6.92
C ILE A 94 -11.74 -8.14 7.69
N GLN A 95 -13.05 -8.03 7.41
CA GLN A 95 -13.93 -7.09 8.12
C GLN A 95 -13.97 -7.37 9.62
N ARG A 96 -13.99 -8.65 10.02
CA ARG A 96 -13.96 -9.05 11.42
C ARG A 96 -12.65 -8.64 12.09
N VAL A 97 -11.51 -8.86 11.44
CA VAL A 97 -10.20 -8.42 11.92
C VAL A 97 -10.17 -6.91 12.13
N ILE A 98 -10.56 -6.15 11.12
CA ILE A 98 -10.60 -4.69 11.18
C ILE A 98 -11.45 -4.24 12.36
N SER A 99 -12.65 -4.79 12.51
CA SER A 99 -13.58 -4.43 13.58
C SER A 99 -12.99 -4.71 14.97
N LEU A 100 -12.36 -5.87 15.17
CA LEU A 100 -11.70 -6.24 16.43
C LEU A 100 -10.48 -5.38 16.73
N THR A 101 -9.68 -5.05 15.71
CA THR A 101 -8.52 -4.16 15.85
C THR A 101 -8.95 -2.76 16.25
N LYS A 102 -9.92 -2.17 15.53
CA LYS A 102 -10.42 -0.83 15.79
C LYS A 102 -11.20 -0.73 17.10
N GLY A 103 -11.82 -1.83 17.55
CA GLY A 103 -12.46 -1.93 18.86
C GLY A 103 -11.46 -1.84 20.02
N GLN A 104 -10.26 -2.41 19.85
CA GLN A 104 -9.19 -2.32 20.85
C GLN A 104 -8.40 -1.01 20.78
N ASN A 105 -8.11 -0.54 19.56
CA ASN A 105 -7.41 0.71 19.33
C ASN A 105 -7.83 1.32 17.98
N LYS A 106 -8.59 2.43 18.04
CA LYS A 106 -9.10 3.12 16.84
C LYS A 106 -7.99 3.75 15.98
N ASP A 107 -6.88 4.11 16.62
CA ASP A 107 -5.73 4.76 15.98
C ASP A 107 -4.75 3.75 15.37
N CYS A 108 -4.91 2.45 15.65
CA CYS A 108 -4.08 1.41 15.07
C CYS A 108 -4.34 1.28 13.57
N ILE A 109 -3.32 1.43 12.74
CA ILE A 109 -3.43 1.32 11.28
C ILE A 109 -3.70 -0.14 10.91
N VAL A 110 -4.68 -0.40 10.04
CA VAL A 110 -4.90 -1.72 9.46
C VAL A 110 -4.44 -1.72 8.01
N MET A 111 -3.35 -2.45 7.76
CA MET A 111 -2.78 -2.66 6.42
C MET A 111 -3.12 -4.06 5.91
N VAL A 112 -3.60 -4.16 4.67
CA VAL A 112 -3.85 -5.44 4.00
C VAL A 112 -2.93 -5.60 2.80
N ASP A 113 -2.12 -6.67 2.78
CA ASP A 113 -1.55 -7.17 1.53
C ASP A 113 -2.67 -7.85 0.74
N ASN A 114 -3.09 -7.17 -0.32
CA ASN A 114 -4.26 -7.54 -1.11
C ASN A 114 -3.88 -8.35 -2.36
N CYS A 115 -2.61 -8.75 -2.51
CA CYS A 115 -2.17 -9.53 -3.66
C CYS A 115 -3.05 -10.77 -3.88
N TYR A 116 -3.46 -10.98 -5.15
CA TYR A 116 -4.33 -12.05 -5.61
C TYR A 116 -5.80 -11.94 -5.16
N GLY A 117 -6.13 -10.94 -4.35
CA GLY A 117 -7.50 -10.67 -3.92
C GLY A 117 -8.21 -9.66 -4.81
N GLU A 118 -7.47 -8.91 -5.64
CA GLU A 118 -8.04 -7.85 -6.46
C GLU A 118 -9.05 -8.43 -7.46
N PHE A 119 -10.25 -7.85 -7.48
CA PHE A 119 -11.35 -8.19 -8.39
C PHE A 119 -11.92 -9.61 -8.24
N VAL A 120 -11.54 -10.35 -7.18
CA VAL A 120 -12.11 -11.68 -6.89
C VAL A 120 -13.50 -11.57 -6.25
N GLU A 121 -13.76 -10.48 -5.54
CA GLU A 121 -15.04 -10.17 -4.90
C GLU A 121 -15.52 -8.78 -5.34
N THR A 122 -16.79 -8.45 -5.10
CA THR A 122 -17.37 -7.13 -5.46
C THR A 122 -16.91 -6.00 -4.55
N SER A 123 -16.19 -6.31 -3.47
CA SER A 123 -15.71 -5.36 -2.47
C SER A 123 -14.24 -5.59 -2.16
N GLU A 124 -13.54 -4.50 -1.86
CA GLU A 124 -12.12 -4.51 -1.51
C GLU A 124 -11.91 -4.09 -0.05
N PRO A 125 -10.80 -4.48 0.61
CA PRO A 125 -10.61 -4.22 2.04
C PRO A 125 -10.82 -2.76 2.52
N PRO A 126 -10.47 -1.71 1.75
CA PRO A 126 -10.76 -0.32 2.15
C PRO A 126 -12.25 -0.05 2.36
N MET A 127 -13.14 -0.76 1.65
CA MET A 127 -14.60 -0.61 1.77
C MET A 127 -15.14 -1.12 3.11
N VAL A 128 -14.37 -1.92 3.85
CA VAL A 128 -14.69 -2.39 5.22
C VAL A 128 -13.78 -1.80 6.29
N GLY A 129 -13.03 -0.74 5.95
CA GLY A 129 -12.26 0.02 6.92
C GLY A 129 -10.79 -0.37 7.05
N ALA A 130 -10.22 -1.09 6.08
CA ALA A 130 -8.76 -1.14 5.96
C ALA A 130 -8.24 0.27 5.67
N ASP A 131 -7.20 0.68 6.38
CA ASP A 131 -6.66 2.03 6.23
C ASP A 131 -5.74 2.15 5.02
N LEU A 132 -5.10 1.03 4.67
CA LEU A 132 -4.23 0.93 3.53
C LEU A 132 -4.23 -0.49 2.96
N ILE A 133 -4.22 -0.58 1.64
CA ILE A 133 -3.94 -1.80 0.92
C ILE A 133 -2.79 -1.58 -0.04
N ALA A 134 -2.12 -2.66 -0.37
CA ALA A 134 -1.12 -2.62 -1.42
C ALA A 134 -1.01 -3.99 -2.10
N GLY A 135 -0.52 -3.97 -3.33
CA GLY A 135 -0.34 -5.15 -4.14
C GLY A 135 0.50 -4.88 -5.38
N SER A 136 0.53 -5.86 -6.29
CA SER A 136 1.42 -5.85 -7.45
C SER A 136 0.64 -5.69 -8.76
N LEU A 137 1.13 -4.82 -9.65
CA LEU A 137 0.53 -4.64 -10.97
C LEU A 137 0.84 -5.79 -11.91
N ILE A 138 1.88 -6.59 -11.69
CA ILE A 138 2.11 -7.81 -12.51
C ILE A 138 1.19 -8.98 -12.15
N LYS A 139 0.21 -8.75 -11.27
CA LYS A 139 -0.81 -9.73 -10.85
C LYS A 139 -2.19 -9.33 -11.42
N ASN A 140 -3.25 -9.66 -10.69
CA ASN A 140 -4.64 -9.37 -11.02
C ASN A 140 -4.85 -7.94 -11.58
N PRO A 141 -4.41 -6.85 -10.93
CA PRO A 141 -4.79 -5.52 -11.35
C PRO A 141 -4.12 -5.02 -12.65
N GLY A 142 -3.02 -5.63 -13.09
CA GLY A 142 -2.43 -5.27 -14.38
C GLY A 142 -2.92 -6.11 -15.54
N GLY A 143 -3.76 -7.13 -15.31
CA GLY A 143 -4.44 -7.88 -16.36
C GLY A 143 -3.50 -8.47 -17.42
N THR A 144 -2.30 -8.91 -17.04
CA THR A 144 -1.22 -9.36 -17.95
C THR A 144 -0.69 -8.32 -18.95
N ILE A 145 -1.11 -7.06 -18.80
CA ILE A 145 -0.72 -5.93 -19.65
C ILE A 145 0.38 -5.10 -18.99
N ALA A 146 0.29 -4.90 -17.67
CA ALA A 146 1.31 -4.16 -16.93
C ALA A 146 2.62 -4.96 -16.85
N PRO A 147 3.75 -4.45 -17.40
CA PRO A 147 5.01 -5.19 -17.43
C PRO A 147 5.72 -5.21 -16.06
N CYS A 148 5.41 -4.23 -15.20
CA CYS A 148 5.98 -4.09 -13.86
C CYS A 148 5.10 -3.18 -12.98
N GLY A 149 5.47 -3.05 -11.72
CA GLY A 149 4.92 -2.06 -10.79
C GLY A 149 4.11 -2.64 -9.64
N GLY A 150 3.69 -1.74 -8.76
CA GLY A 150 2.86 -2.02 -7.60
C GLY A 150 1.93 -0.85 -7.34
N TYR A 151 0.92 -1.07 -6.51
CA TYR A 151 -0.04 -0.05 -6.11
C TYR A 151 -0.15 0.04 -4.59
N ILE A 152 -0.55 1.22 -4.13
CA ILE A 152 -0.96 1.49 -2.75
C ILE A 152 -2.25 2.29 -2.83
N ALA A 153 -3.27 1.90 -2.06
CA ALA A 153 -4.55 2.61 -2.00
C ALA A 153 -5.07 2.64 -0.56
N GLY A 154 -5.69 3.75 -0.15
CA GLY A 154 -6.21 3.90 1.21
C GLY A 154 -6.34 5.35 1.64
N ARG A 155 -6.18 5.62 2.95
CA ARG A 155 -6.29 6.97 3.51
C ARG A 155 -5.22 7.89 2.90
N LYS A 156 -5.64 9.09 2.49
CA LYS A 156 -4.78 10.10 1.83
C LYS A 156 -3.43 10.30 2.53
N GLY A 157 -3.41 10.56 3.83
CA GLY A 157 -2.16 10.79 4.57
C GLY A 157 -1.21 9.58 4.59
N LEU A 158 -1.75 8.35 4.60
CA LEU A 158 -0.93 7.13 4.53
C LEU A 158 -0.37 6.90 3.12
N VAL A 159 -1.15 7.21 2.09
CA VAL A 159 -0.70 7.14 0.69
C VAL A 159 0.38 8.19 0.41
N GLU A 160 0.22 9.42 0.91
CA GLU A 160 1.21 10.50 0.78
C GLU A 160 2.51 10.18 1.52
N ALA A 161 2.42 9.67 2.75
CA ALA A 161 3.59 9.18 3.49
C ALA A 161 4.30 8.07 2.71
N ALA A 162 3.51 7.17 2.10
CA ALA A 162 4.07 6.10 1.32
C ALA A 162 4.78 6.58 0.04
N ALA A 163 4.19 7.54 -0.66
CA ALA A 163 4.81 8.16 -1.83
C ALA A 163 6.12 8.88 -1.46
N ALA A 164 6.14 9.66 -0.38
CA ALA A 164 7.34 10.35 0.09
C ALA A 164 8.48 9.38 0.47
N ARG A 165 8.14 8.17 0.93
CA ARG A 165 9.12 7.12 1.22
C ARG A 165 9.66 6.45 -0.04
N LEU A 166 8.84 6.31 -1.08
CA LEU A 166 9.26 5.77 -2.37
C LEU A 166 10.19 6.72 -3.13
N SER A 167 9.93 8.04 -3.02
CA SER A 167 10.72 9.09 -3.66
C SER A 167 11.70 9.72 -2.66
N ALA A 168 11.35 10.88 -2.12
CA ALA A 168 12.01 11.54 -1.00
C ALA A 168 11.02 12.49 -0.28
N PRO A 169 11.25 12.83 1.00
CA PRO A 169 10.47 13.84 1.69
C PRO A 169 10.39 15.15 0.89
N GLY A 170 9.18 15.70 0.73
CA GLY A 170 8.95 16.93 -0.02
C GLY A 170 8.77 16.76 -1.53
N LEU A 171 9.18 15.62 -2.13
CA LEU A 171 8.91 15.31 -3.54
C LEU A 171 7.57 14.59 -3.75
N GLY A 172 7.14 13.79 -2.76
CA GLY A 172 5.84 13.13 -2.78
C GLY A 172 5.59 12.33 -4.07
N VAL A 173 4.41 12.54 -4.67
CA VAL A 173 4.01 11.96 -5.97
C VAL A 173 4.37 12.85 -7.17
N ASP A 174 4.90 14.05 -6.93
CA ASP A 174 5.08 15.08 -7.97
C ASP A 174 6.32 14.84 -8.85
N CYS A 175 7.20 13.94 -8.42
CA CYS A 175 8.43 13.60 -9.13
C CYS A 175 8.53 12.10 -9.37
N GLY A 176 8.53 11.70 -10.64
CA GLY A 176 8.76 10.32 -11.07
C GLY A 176 8.79 10.24 -12.60
N SER A 177 9.90 9.78 -13.17
CA SER A 177 9.95 9.49 -14.60
C SER A 177 9.18 8.22 -14.87
N THR A 178 8.17 8.29 -15.73
CA THR A 178 7.45 7.10 -16.18
C THR A 178 7.98 6.67 -17.54
N PRO A 179 8.54 5.44 -17.68
CA PRO A 179 8.95 4.92 -18.98
C PRO A 179 7.78 4.98 -19.96
N GLY A 180 8.04 5.27 -21.23
CA GLY A 180 7.02 5.47 -22.29
C GLY A 180 6.09 4.28 -22.61
N HIS A 181 6.07 3.24 -21.76
CA HIS A 181 5.19 2.08 -21.85
C HIS A 181 3.79 2.33 -21.25
N ILE A 182 3.53 3.50 -20.68
CA ILE A 182 2.19 3.88 -20.20
C ILE A 182 1.38 4.43 -21.38
N SER A 183 0.85 3.52 -22.20
CA SER A 183 -0.35 3.81 -23.00
C SER A 183 -1.60 3.38 -22.22
N PHE A 184 -1.70 3.78 -20.95
CA PHE A 184 -2.98 3.74 -20.23
C PHE A 184 -3.74 5.00 -20.62
N SER A 185 -4.64 4.88 -21.61
CA SER A 185 -5.65 5.92 -21.80
C SER A 185 -6.49 5.99 -20.53
N PRO A 186 -6.82 7.20 -20.01
CA PRO A 186 -7.75 7.36 -18.88
C PRO A 186 -9.08 6.63 -19.11
N ASP A 187 -9.41 6.37 -20.37
CA ASP A 187 -10.63 5.71 -20.84
C ASP A 187 -10.70 4.20 -20.52
N GLY A 188 -9.59 3.58 -20.08
CA GLY A 188 -9.58 2.19 -19.62
C GLY A 188 -10.22 1.97 -18.24
N TRP A 189 -10.43 3.06 -17.49
CA TRP A 189 -11.21 3.07 -16.26
C TRP A 189 -12.46 3.89 -16.52
N GLY A 190 -13.59 3.21 -16.80
CA GLY A 190 -14.87 3.86 -17.07
C GLY A 190 -15.34 4.74 -15.91
N GLY A 191 -14.98 6.02 -15.95
CA GLY A 191 -15.36 7.03 -14.95
C GLY A 191 -15.13 8.43 -15.50
N SER A 192 -16.19 9.25 -15.49
CA SER A 192 -16.26 10.58 -16.09
C SER A 192 -15.15 11.54 -15.62
N GLN A 193 -14.63 12.31 -16.58
CA GLN A 193 -13.49 13.23 -16.51
C GLN A 193 -13.55 14.27 -15.39
N GLY A 194 -12.46 14.38 -14.62
CA GLY A 194 -12.07 15.55 -13.85
C GLY A 194 -10.72 16.07 -14.36
N ARG A 195 -10.74 17.14 -15.15
CA ARG A 195 -9.55 17.78 -15.74
C ARG A 195 -8.73 18.43 -14.62
N PHE A 196 -7.59 17.84 -14.23
CA PHE A 196 -6.62 18.50 -13.33
C PHE A 196 -5.76 19.48 -14.13
N THR A 197 -6.10 20.77 -14.08
CA THR A 197 -5.16 21.85 -14.38
C THR A 197 -4.96 22.67 -13.11
N ASN A 198 -3.74 22.67 -12.57
CA ASN A 198 -3.36 23.61 -11.51
C ASN A 198 -2.52 24.73 -12.14
N SER A 199 -3.18 25.83 -12.49
CA SER A 199 -2.51 27.06 -12.90
C SER A 199 -2.01 27.80 -11.66
N ARG A 200 -0.70 27.78 -11.40
CA ARG A 200 -0.03 28.76 -10.55
C ARG A 200 1.10 29.42 -11.34
N SER A 201 0.76 30.53 -11.97
CA SER A 201 1.72 31.50 -12.51
C SER A 201 2.12 32.48 -11.42
N ASN A 202 3.40 32.56 -11.09
CA ASN A 202 4.03 33.77 -10.55
C ASN A 202 5.53 33.73 -10.85
N GLY A 203 6.03 34.71 -11.62
CA GLY A 203 7.46 34.87 -11.85
C GLY A 203 7.83 35.49 -13.19
N SER A 204 7.70 36.81 -13.27
CA SER A 204 8.37 37.74 -14.20
C SER A 204 9.48 37.17 -15.11
N GLN A 205 9.20 37.08 -16.41
CA GLN A 205 10.17 37.47 -17.45
C GLN A 205 9.47 38.30 -18.52
N ARG A 206 9.84 39.58 -18.59
CA ARG A 206 9.66 40.42 -19.77
C ARG A 206 10.57 39.87 -20.86
N ILE A 207 10.01 39.38 -21.97
CA ILE A 207 10.64 39.49 -23.28
C ILE A 207 9.61 40.09 -24.24
N SER A 208 10.08 41.11 -24.93
CA SER A 208 9.43 42.03 -25.85
C SER A 208 8.88 41.38 -27.12
N GLY A 209 7.69 41.84 -27.53
CA GLY A 209 7.38 42.19 -28.91
C GLY A 209 7.04 41.07 -29.90
N ALA A 210 5.74 40.88 -30.15
CA ALA A 210 5.10 40.96 -31.47
C ALA A 210 3.60 40.60 -31.35
N THR A 211 2.72 41.56 -31.62
CA THR A 211 1.31 41.33 -31.98
C THR A 211 1.17 41.36 -33.52
N PRO A 212 -0.02 41.11 -34.09
CA PRO A 212 -0.59 39.80 -34.40
C PRO A 212 -0.79 39.63 -35.93
N SER A 213 -1.06 38.42 -36.43
CA SER A 213 -1.65 38.25 -37.76
C SER A 213 -2.82 37.28 -37.75
N PHE A 214 -3.98 37.87 -38.03
CA PHE A 214 -5.21 37.22 -38.48
C PHE A 214 -4.95 36.30 -39.67
N CYS A 215 -5.67 35.18 -39.75
CA CYS A 215 -6.22 34.67 -41.01
C CYS A 215 -7.49 33.85 -40.71
N THR A 216 -8.64 34.47 -41.03
CA THR A 216 -9.93 33.83 -41.29
C THR A 216 -9.99 33.31 -42.73
N SER A 217 -11.01 32.49 -43.02
CA SER A 217 -11.45 31.87 -44.30
C SER A 217 -10.63 30.62 -44.73
N SER A 218 -11.24 29.48 -45.02
CA SER A 218 -12.54 29.22 -45.68
C SER A 218 -13.34 28.12 -45.01
#